data_AF-A0A1V4IUW7-F1
#
_entry.id   AF-A0A1V4IUW7-F1
#
_cell.length_a   1.000
_cell.length_b   1.000
_cell.length_c   1.000
_cell.angle_alpha   90.00
_cell.angle_beta   90.00
_cell.angle_gamma   90.00
#
_symmetry.space_group_name_H-M   'P 1'
#
loop_
_entity.id
_entity.type
_entity.pdbx_description
1 polymer ?
#
loop_
_entity_poly.entity_id
_entity_poly.type
_entity_poly.pdbx_seq_one_letter_code
_entity_poly.pdbx_strand_id
1 'polypeptide(L)' 'MGVIKDIADIIVPNAQKRVKEGTSSKEALYREFEEIGYISNTNKERREINEYK' A
#
# COMPACT_ATOMS: atom_id res chain seq x y z
N MET A 1 -5.84 -21.89 2.18
CA MET A 1 -5.50 -20.46 2.25
C MET A 1 -6.03 -19.78 1.00
N GLY A 2 -6.51 -18.55 1.10
CA GLY A 2 -7.02 -17.79 -0.04
C GLY A 2 -6.19 -16.52 -0.20
N VAL A 3 -5.95 -16.12 -1.45
CA VAL A 3 -5.05 -15.01 -1.82
C VAL A 3 -5.32 -13.73 -1.02
N ILE A 4 -6.60 -13.41 -0.77
CA ILE A 4 -7.00 -12.23 0.02
C ILE A 4 -6.50 -12.33 1.47
N LYS A 5 -6.58 -13.52 2.07
CA LYS A 5 -6.11 -13.75 3.45
C LYS A 5 -4.60 -13.59 3.52
N ASP A 6 -3.88 -14.15 2.56
CA ASP A 6 -2.41 -14.10 2.54
C ASP A 6 -1.90 -12.66 2.38
N ILE A 7 -2.58 -11.85 1.57
CA ILE A 7 -2.30 -10.40 1.43
C ILE A 7 -2.65 -9.65 2.73
N ALA A 8 -3.79 -9.96 3.35
CA ALA A 8 -4.21 -9.31 4.60
C ALA A 8 -3.25 -9.61 5.76
N ASP A 9 -2.75 -10.85 5.85
CA ASP A 9 -1.79 -11.27 6.87
C ASP A 9 -0.45 -10.49 6.77
N ILE A 10 -0.08 -10.02 5.57
CA ILE A 10 1.10 -9.15 5.35
C ILE A 10 0.80 -7.69 5.70
N ILE A 11 -0.33 -7.16 5.22
CA ILE A 11 -0.63 -5.72 5.27
C ILE A 11 -1.14 -5.26 6.64
N VAL A 12 -2.03 -6.03 7.27
CA VAL A 12 -2.74 -5.61 8.48
C VAL A 12 -1.78 -5.27 9.64
N PRO A 13 -0.72 -6.06 9.93
CA PRO A 13 0.22 -5.73 11.00
C PRO A 13 0.94 -4.40 10.78
N ASN A 14 1.32 -4.07 9.54
CA ASN A 14 2.01 -2.84 9.22
C ASN A 14 1.07 -1.63 9.24
N ALA A 15 -0.13 -1.78 8.68
CA ALA A 15 -1.16 -0.75 8.75
C ALA A 15 -1.52 -0.43 10.22
N GLN A 16 -1.60 -1.44 11.09
CA GLN A 16 -1.83 -1.23 12.52
C GLN A 16 -0.72 -0.42 13.21
N LYS A 17 0.55 -0.57 12.81
CA LYS A 17 1.65 0.27 13.34
C LYS A 17 1.43 1.74 12.97
N ARG A 18 1.11 2.03 11.70
CA ARG A 18 0.83 3.40 11.23
C ARG A 18 -0.39 4.02 11.89
N VAL A 19 -1.41 3.21 12.20
CA VAL A 19 -2.58 3.67 12.96
C VAL A 19 -2.19 4.07 14.38
N LYS A 20 -1.30 3.33 15.04
CA LYS A 20 -0.77 3.70 16.35
C LYS A 20 0.07 4.99 16.31
N GLU A 21 0.67 5.30 15.16
CA GLU A 21 1.41 6.55 14.90
C GLU A 21 0.50 7.73 14.53
N GLY A 22 -0.83 7.54 14.52
CA GLY A 22 -1.82 8.61 14.29
C GLY A 22 -2.35 8.68 12.86
N THR A 23 -2.03 7.73 11.99
CA THR A 23 -2.58 7.64 10.64
C THR A 23 -4.00 7.07 10.66
N SER A 24 -4.90 7.56 9.80
CA SER A 24 -6.22 6.93 9.63
C SER A 24 -6.08 5.50 9.12
N SER A 25 -6.90 4.57 9.63
CA SER A 25 -6.87 3.16 9.19
C SER A 25 -6.99 2.98 7.67
N LYS A 26 -7.79 3.84 7.01
CA LYS A 26 -7.95 3.81 5.55
C LYS A 26 -6.65 4.19 4.85
N GLU A 27 -6.01 5.25 5.31
CA GLU A 27 -4.77 5.75 4.73
C GLU A 27 -3.60 4.80 5.01
N ALA A 28 -3.53 4.25 6.21
CA ALA A 28 -2.54 3.23 6.58
C ALA A 28 -2.64 2.00 5.67
N LEU A 29 -3.84 1.47 5.46
CA LEU A 29 -4.05 0.34 4.54
C LEU A 29 -3.71 0.72 3.11
N TYR A 30 -4.16 1.87 2.62
CA TYR A 30 -3.91 2.31 1.24
C TYR A 30 -2.42 2.39 0.93
N ARG A 31 -1.62 2.95 1.84
CA ARG A 31 -0.15 3.03 1.69
C ARG A 31 0.50 1.66 1.64
N GLU A 32 0.08 0.72 2.49
CA GLU A 32 0.62 -0.65 2.47
C GLU A 32 0.25 -1.39 1.18
N PHE A 33 -0.99 -1.23 0.71
CA PHE A 33 -1.43 -1.80 -0.56
C PHE A 33 -0.69 -1.20 -1.77
N GLU A 34 -0.34 0.08 -1.71
CA GLU A 34 0.50 0.76 -2.71
C GLU A 34 1.96 0.27 -2.65
N GLU A 35 2.51 0.11 -1.44
CA GLU A 35 3.89 -0.34 -1.20
C GLU A 35 4.16 -1.75 -1.75
N ILE A 36 3.16 -2.64 -1.64
CA ILE A 36 3.26 -3.99 -2.22
C ILE A 36 2.86 -4.07 -3.70
N GLY A 37 2.51 -2.94 -4.33
CA GLY A 37 2.09 -2.88 -5.73
C GLY A 37 0.73 -3.52 -6.03
N TYR A 38 -0.10 -3.76 -5.01
CA TYR A 38 -1.45 -4.30 -5.19
C TYR A 38 -2.41 -3.25 -5.76
N ILE A 39 -2.15 -1.98 -5.47
CA ILE A 39 -2.85 -0.85 -6.07
C ILE A 39 -1.80 -0.04 -6.83
N SER A 40 -1.93 0.06 -8.17
CA SER A 40 -1.08 0.96 -8.96
C SER A 40 -1.42 2.41 -8.62
N ASN A 41 -0.42 3.16 -8.16
CA ASN A 41 -0.50 4.61 -8.16
C ASN A 41 -0.16 5.11 -9.57
N THR A 42 -1.18 5.25 -10.40
CA THR A 42 -1.06 5.66 -11.81
C THR A 42 -0.35 7.02 -11.98
N ASN A 43 -0.31 7.85 -10.92
CA ASN A 43 0.43 9.11 -10.89
C ASN A 43 1.93 8.94 -10.61
N LYS A 44 2.34 7.89 -9.88
CA LYS A 44 3.75 7.59 -9.59
C LYS A 44 4.41 6.92 -10.80
N GLU A 45 3.72 5.97 -11.43
CA GLU A 45 4.15 5.31 -12.68
C GLU A 45 4.37 6.33 -13.82
N ARG A 46 3.51 7.35 -13.94
CA ARG A 46 3.70 8.43 -14.92
C ARG A 46 4.92 9.31 -14.68
N ARG A 47 5.35 9.48 -13.42
CA ARG A 47 6.56 10.26 -13.10
C ARG A 47 7.82 9.50 -13.47
N GLU A 48 7.87 8.21 -13.15
CA GLU A 48 9.00 7.36 -13.53
C GLU A 48 9.16 7.29 -15.05
N ILE A 49 8.07 7.14 -15.82
CA ILE A 49 8.13 7.12 -17.30
C ILE A 49 8.65 8.44 -17.91
N ASN A 50 8.36 9.58 -17.29
CA ASN A 50 8.80 10.89 -17.79
C ASN A 50 10.24 11.23 -17.42
N GLU A 51 10.86 10.60 -16.42
CA GLU A 51 12.28 10.78 -16.12
C GLU A 51 13.21 10.03 -17.09
N TYR A 52 12.68 9.06 -17.86
CA TYR A 52 13.43 8.30 -18.86
C TYR A 52 13.26 8.80 -20.31
N LYS A 53 12.66 9.98 -20.53
CA LYS A 53 12.50 10.62 -21.85
C LYS A 53 13.28 11.92 -21.95
#